data_AF-A0AA38NNP7-F1
#
_entry.id   AF-A0AA38NNP7-F1
#
_cell.length_a   1.000
_cell.length_b   1.000
_cell.length_c   1.000
_cell.angle_alpha   90.00
_cell.angle_beta   90.00
_cell.angle_gamma   90.00
#
_symmetry.space_group_name_H-M   'P 1'
#
loop_
_entity.id
_entity.type
_entity.pdbx_description
1 polymer ?
#
loop_
_entity_poly.entity_id
_entity_poly.type
_entity_poly.pdbx_seq_one_letter_code
_entity_poly.pdbx_strand_id
1 'polypeptide(L)'
;MMLNLRASAYTLGRRLSNYNAARLHAPVIPLERTLQVPHRFQLSTSTANFSSISPAPNGSDAGDRPLCREDFVLPDHVKVALDKGTMFVFAEASDLKEVPLTDSIKESGVIPSGYSIDFIVSPERIISVLNQVGIKTIGQLPEETYHEMRATINNPSNLSIIPTSVYEIKCQLQAQTDRESEEQEM
;
A
#
# COMPACT_ATOMS: atom_id res chain seq x y z
N MET A 1 -37.17 1.02 21.61
CA MET A 1 -36.90 0.01 20.56
C MET A 1 -35.40 -0.07 20.36
N MET A 2 -34.74 -1.03 21.02
CA MET A 2 -33.28 -1.23 20.98
C MET A 2 -33.00 -2.66 20.53
N LEU A 3 -33.05 -2.95 19.24
CA LEU A 3 -32.64 -4.22 18.65
C LEU A 3 -32.37 -3.97 17.16
N ASN A 4 -31.14 -3.59 16.78
CA ASN A 4 -30.66 -3.74 15.39
C ASN A 4 -29.15 -3.51 15.14
N LEU A 5 -28.30 -3.20 16.13
CA LEU A 5 -26.85 -3.08 15.87
C LEU A 5 -26.11 -4.43 15.82
N ARG A 6 -26.61 -5.48 16.48
CA ARG A 6 -25.91 -6.78 16.55
C ARG A 6 -25.97 -7.59 15.24
N ALA A 7 -27.00 -7.42 14.42
CA ALA A 7 -27.14 -8.16 13.16
C ALA A 7 -26.16 -7.67 12.07
N SER A 8 -25.74 -6.40 12.13
CA SER A 8 -24.76 -5.81 11.21
C SER A 8 -23.36 -6.40 11.42
N ALA A 9 -22.93 -6.56 12.68
CA ALA A 9 -21.61 -7.08 13.00
C ALA A 9 -21.36 -8.53 12.52
N TYR A 10 -22.41 -9.38 12.52
CA TYR A 10 -22.29 -10.78 12.09
C TYR A 10 -22.16 -10.95 10.57
N THR A 11 -22.81 -10.09 9.78
CA THR A 11 -22.63 -10.09 8.31
C THR A 11 -21.31 -9.41 7.92
N LEU A 12 -20.89 -8.40 8.68
CA LEU A 12 -19.63 -7.67 8.51
C LEU A 12 -18.39 -8.54 8.75
N GLY A 13 -18.38 -9.34 9.83
CA GLY A 13 -17.27 -10.25 10.12
C GLY A 13 -17.08 -11.34 9.06
N ARG A 14 -18.17 -11.76 8.40
CA ARG A 14 -18.13 -12.73 7.30
C ARG A 14 -17.50 -12.15 6.03
N ARG A 15 -17.76 -10.88 5.74
CA ARG A 15 -17.20 -10.15 4.56
C ARG A 15 -15.68 -10.01 4.63
N LEU A 16 -15.12 -9.79 5.82
CA LEU A 16 -13.67 -9.64 6.04
C LEU A 16 -12.93 -10.99 6.06
N SER A 17 -13.54 -12.05 6.62
CA SER A 17 -12.97 -13.41 6.54
C SER A 17 -12.86 -13.89 5.09
N ASN A 18 -13.80 -13.51 4.22
CA ASN A 18 -13.75 -13.87 2.79
C ASN A 18 -12.62 -13.14 2.04
N TYR A 19 -12.27 -11.90 2.42
CA TYR A 19 -11.11 -11.19 1.87
C TYR A 19 -9.78 -11.89 2.18
N ASN A 20 -9.60 -12.37 3.41
CA ASN A 20 -8.41 -13.16 3.77
C ASN A 20 -8.42 -14.58 3.17
N ALA A 21 -9.58 -15.24 3.08
CA ALA A 21 -9.71 -16.60 2.58
C ALA A 21 -9.53 -16.72 1.05
N ALA A 22 -10.01 -15.76 0.26
CA ALA A 22 -9.82 -15.73 -1.19
C ALA A 22 -8.32 -15.64 -1.60
N ARG A 23 -7.47 -15.17 -0.69
CA ARG A 23 -6.03 -15.00 -0.91
C ARG A 23 -5.21 -16.26 -0.63
N LEU A 24 -5.74 -17.25 0.10
CA LEU A 24 -5.06 -18.50 0.44
C LEU A 24 -5.19 -19.60 -0.62
N HIS A 25 -5.99 -19.39 -1.67
CA HIS A 25 -6.27 -20.38 -2.72
C HIS A 25 -5.77 -19.97 -4.11
N ALA A 26 -4.65 -19.25 -4.19
CA ALA A 26 -3.95 -19.10 -5.46
C ALA A 26 -3.15 -20.39 -5.78
N PRO A 27 -3.41 -21.07 -6.91
CA PRO A 27 -2.66 -22.27 -7.27
C PRO A 27 -1.19 -21.94 -7.59
N VAL A 28 -0.29 -22.72 -6.98
CA VAL A 28 1.14 -22.76 -7.29
C VAL A 28 1.31 -23.26 -8.72
N ILE A 29 1.77 -22.40 -9.62
CA ILE A 29 2.18 -22.79 -10.97
C ILE A 29 3.65 -23.25 -10.92
N PRO A 30 4.00 -24.46 -11.40
CA PRO A 30 5.39 -24.92 -11.42
C PRO A 30 6.16 -24.27 -12.58
N LEU A 31 7.30 -23.66 -12.29
CA LEU A 31 8.18 -23.05 -13.29
C LEU A 31 9.29 -24.06 -13.70
N GLU A 32 9.06 -24.84 -14.75
CA GLU A 32 10.11 -25.60 -15.46
C GLU A 32 10.70 -24.74 -16.59
N ARG A 33 12.02 -24.48 -16.49
CA ARG A 33 13.05 -24.38 -17.54
C ARG A 33 12.74 -23.63 -18.85
N THR A 34 13.60 -22.66 -19.20
CA THR A 34 14.71 -22.87 -20.16
C THR A 34 15.70 -21.70 -20.23
N LEU A 35 16.99 -22.06 -20.33
CA LEU A 35 18.17 -21.24 -20.59
C LEU A 35 18.13 -20.57 -21.99
N GLN A 36 18.61 -19.33 -22.10
CA GLN A 36 19.58 -18.95 -23.13
C GLN A 36 20.25 -17.59 -22.86
N VAL A 37 21.58 -17.65 -22.72
CA VAL A 37 22.59 -16.58 -22.89
C VAL A 37 22.87 -16.51 -24.41
N PRO A 38 23.09 -15.35 -25.09
CA PRO A 38 24.46 -14.80 -25.14
C PRO A 38 24.71 -13.31 -25.49
N HIS A 39 25.99 -12.94 -25.30
CA HIS A 39 26.82 -11.93 -26.00
C HIS A 39 26.85 -10.43 -25.59
N ARG A 40 27.78 -10.14 -24.65
CA ARG A 40 28.97 -9.25 -24.70
C ARG A 40 29.08 -8.13 -25.75
N PHE A 41 29.63 -6.98 -25.27
CA PHE A 41 30.32 -5.82 -25.89
C PHE A 41 29.48 -4.52 -25.92
N GLN A 42 29.97 -3.31 -25.60
CA GLN A 42 31.29 -2.74 -25.30
C GLN A 42 31.15 -1.56 -24.31
N LEU A 43 32.21 -1.34 -23.51
CA LEU A 43 32.44 -0.13 -22.72
C LEU A 43 32.58 1.08 -23.65
N SER A 44 31.78 2.11 -23.44
CA SER A 44 32.03 3.45 -23.99
C SER A 44 32.15 4.43 -22.83
N THR A 45 33.40 4.81 -22.54
CA THR A 45 33.74 5.93 -21.66
C THR A 45 33.49 7.22 -22.43
N SER A 46 32.40 7.91 -22.12
CA SER A 46 32.20 9.31 -22.55
C SER A 46 32.20 10.20 -21.32
N THR A 47 33.35 10.81 -21.08
CA THR A 47 33.55 11.94 -20.17
C THR A 47 32.85 13.17 -20.75
N ALA A 48 31.72 13.55 -20.18
CA ALA A 48 31.16 14.89 -20.35
C ALA A 48 31.15 15.58 -18.99
N ASN A 49 32.12 16.48 -18.82
CA ASN A 49 32.13 17.51 -17.79
C ASN A 49 30.84 18.33 -17.88
N PHE A 50 30.01 18.27 -16.86
CA PHE A 50 29.15 19.39 -16.48
C PHE A 50 29.47 19.76 -15.04
N SER A 51 30.43 20.68 -14.92
CA SER A 51 30.53 21.54 -13.74
C SER A 51 29.27 22.41 -13.70
N SER A 52 28.36 22.06 -12.81
CA SER A 52 27.35 22.97 -12.30
C SER A 52 27.29 22.68 -10.81
N ILE A 53 28.19 23.31 -10.07
CA ILE A 53 28.12 23.43 -8.62
C ILE A 53 26.90 24.30 -8.36
N SER A 54 25.73 23.67 -8.26
CA SER A 54 24.63 24.27 -7.52
C SER A 54 25.01 24.16 -6.05
N PRO A 55 25.04 25.28 -5.30
CA PRO A 55 25.21 25.19 -3.87
C PRO A 55 24.04 24.36 -3.33
N ALA A 56 24.37 23.21 -2.72
CA ALA A 56 23.42 22.51 -1.88
C ALA A 56 22.88 23.54 -0.87
N PRO A 57 21.55 23.70 -0.73
CA PRO A 57 21.03 24.53 0.33
C PRO A 57 21.43 23.86 1.66
N ASN A 58 22.38 24.47 2.34
CA ASN A 58 22.65 24.19 3.74
C ASN A 58 21.35 24.40 4.53
N GLY A 59 20.88 23.33 5.18
CA GLY A 59 20.07 23.38 6.40
C GLY A 59 18.58 23.67 6.24
N SER A 60 17.78 22.60 6.23
CA SER A 60 16.57 22.55 7.04
C SER A 60 16.11 21.09 7.20
N ASP A 61 16.39 20.50 8.36
CA ASP A 61 15.34 19.98 9.25
C ASP A 61 14.31 18.97 8.70
N ALA A 62 14.55 18.32 7.57
CA ALA A 62 13.64 17.29 7.05
C ALA A 62 13.62 16.04 7.96
N GLY A 63 14.67 15.84 8.75
CA GLY A 63 14.85 14.76 9.71
C GLY A 63 13.99 14.86 10.97
N ASP A 64 13.61 16.08 11.38
CA ASP A 64 13.02 16.35 12.69
C ASP A 64 11.51 16.61 12.65
N ARG A 65 10.90 16.64 11.45
CA ARG A 65 9.45 16.70 11.35
C ARG A 65 8.79 15.36 11.73
N PRO A 66 7.54 15.38 12.23
CA PRO A 66 6.79 14.17 12.53
C PRO A 66 6.61 13.27 11.31
N LEU A 67 6.64 11.96 11.54
CA LEU A 67 6.28 10.95 10.54
C LEU A 67 4.86 11.18 10.03
N CYS A 68 4.72 11.23 8.70
CA CYS A 68 3.47 11.46 7.99
C CYS A 68 3.25 10.39 6.92
N ARG A 69 2.00 10.22 6.46
CA ARG A 69 1.63 9.22 5.44
C ARG A 69 2.44 9.40 4.15
N GLU A 70 2.65 10.64 3.76
CA GLU A 70 3.33 11.05 2.53
C GLU A 70 4.80 10.63 2.50
N ASP A 71 5.38 10.28 3.66
CA ASP A 71 6.75 9.77 3.76
C ASP A 71 6.88 8.37 3.19
N PHE A 72 5.79 7.60 3.33
CA PHE A 72 5.76 6.20 2.99
C PHE A 72 5.03 5.94 1.68
N VAL A 73 4.11 6.80 1.26
CA VAL A 73 3.35 6.64 0.01
C VAL A 73 4.06 7.35 -1.13
N LEU A 74 4.35 6.62 -2.21
CA LEU A 74 4.93 7.22 -3.42
C LEU A 74 3.88 8.05 -4.18
N PRO A 75 4.27 9.18 -4.81
CA PRO A 75 3.35 10.00 -5.61
C PRO A 75 2.68 9.23 -6.76
N ASP A 76 3.31 8.17 -7.26
CA ASP A 76 2.84 7.34 -8.36
C ASP A 76 2.08 6.07 -7.93
N HIS A 77 1.74 5.91 -6.63
CA HIS A 77 1.01 4.75 -6.11
C HIS A 77 -0.27 4.42 -6.89
N VAL A 78 -0.93 5.43 -7.49
CA VAL A 78 -2.08 5.23 -8.39
C VAL A 78 -1.70 4.43 -9.62
N LYS A 79 -0.58 4.78 -10.29
CA LYS A 79 -0.09 4.04 -11.45
C LYS A 79 0.29 2.62 -11.06
N VAL A 80 1.01 2.47 -9.95
CA VAL A 80 1.41 1.15 -9.42
C VAL A 80 0.18 0.26 -9.14
N ALA A 81 -0.88 0.82 -8.56
CA ALA A 81 -2.13 0.10 -8.31
C ALA A 81 -2.84 -0.32 -9.61
N LEU A 82 -2.80 0.53 -10.65
CA LEU A 82 -3.37 0.23 -11.96
C LEU A 82 -2.55 -0.81 -12.75
N ASP A 83 -1.23 -0.77 -12.65
CA ASP A 83 -0.31 -1.71 -13.30
C ASP A 83 -0.49 -3.15 -12.81
N LYS A 84 -1.03 -3.34 -11.60
CA LYS A 84 -1.45 -4.66 -11.09
C LYS A 84 -2.47 -5.35 -11.99
N GLY A 85 -3.28 -4.58 -12.73
CA GLY A 85 -4.22 -5.10 -13.72
C GLY A 85 -5.52 -5.67 -13.15
N THR A 86 -5.76 -5.60 -11.84
CA THR A 86 -6.96 -6.10 -11.17
C THR A 86 -7.56 -5.10 -10.17
N MET A 87 -8.85 -5.24 -9.90
CA MET A 87 -9.60 -4.49 -8.89
C MET A 87 -10.63 -5.39 -8.20
N PHE A 88 -11.14 -4.98 -7.04
CA PHE A 88 -12.21 -5.70 -6.35
C PHE A 88 -13.55 -5.05 -6.59
N VAL A 89 -14.58 -5.86 -6.83
CA VAL A 89 -15.98 -5.43 -6.98
C VAL A 89 -16.89 -6.23 -6.06
N PHE A 90 -18.05 -5.67 -5.70
CA PHE A 90 -19.07 -6.44 -4.99
C PHE A 90 -19.75 -7.43 -5.94
N ALA A 91 -19.69 -8.71 -5.59
CA ALA A 91 -20.50 -9.77 -6.19
C ALA A 91 -21.85 -9.91 -5.44
N GLU A 92 -22.73 -10.76 -5.97
CA GLU A 92 -24.01 -11.06 -5.32
C GLU A 92 -23.78 -11.53 -3.87
N ALA A 93 -24.59 -11.01 -2.95
CA ALA A 93 -24.50 -11.24 -1.49
C ALA A 93 -23.35 -10.53 -0.73
N SER A 94 -22.74 -9.49 -1.30
CA SER A 94 -21.76 -8.60 -0.62
C SER A 94 -20.33 -9.17 -0.48
N ASP A 95 -20.02 -10.24 -1.20
CA ASP A 95 -18.66 -10.74 -1.27
C ASP A 95 -17.83 -9.89 -2.24
N LEU A 96 -16.56 -9.68 -1.91
CA LEU A 96 -15.64 -9.02 -2.82
C LEU A 96 -15.04 -10.03 -3.78
N LYS A 97 -15.09 -9.72 -5.07
CA LYS A 97 -14.49 -10.51 -6.13
C LYS A 97 -13.42 -9.69 -6.83
N GLU A 98 -12.23 -10.28 -6.98
CA GLU A 98 -11.19 -9.72 -7.81
C GLU A 98 -11.55 -9.92 -9.30
N VAL A 99 -11.50 -8.83 -10.07
CA VAL A 99 -11.81 -8.78 -11.49
C VAL A 99 -10.71 -8.04 -12.23
N PRO A 100 -10.45 -8.38 -13.50
CA PRO A 100 -9.49 -7.63 -14.31
C PRO A 100 -9.95 -6.19 -14.51
N LEU A 101 -9.00 -5.26 -14.51
CA LEU A 101 -9.24 -3.88 -14.91
C LEU A 101 -9.61 -3.81 -16.39
N THR A 102 -10.63 -3.03 -16.72
CA THR A 102 -11.00 -2.74 -18.11
C THR A 102 -9.94 -1.85 -18.75
N ASP A 103 -9.76 -1.97 -20.07
CA ASP A 103 -8.73 -1.22 -20.79
C ASP A 103 -8.97 0.30 -20.72
N SER A 104 -10.23 0.73 -20.70
CA SER A 104 -10.59 2.13 -20.48
C SER A 104 -10.04 2.69 -19.17
N ILE A 105 -10.02 1.91 -18.08
CA ILE A 105 -9.48 2.36 -16.79
C ILE A 105 -7.95 2.47 -16.86
N LYS A 106 -7.28 1.44 -17.42
CA LYS A 106 -5.82 1.41 -17.59
C LYS A 106 -5.33 2.59 -18.44
N GLU A 107 -5.99 2.86 -19.55
CA GLU A 107 -5.66 3.96 -20.46
C GLU A 107 -5.91 5.33 -19.80
N SER A 108 -7.00 5.46 -19.03
CA SER A 108 -7.31 6.72 -18.37
C SER A 108 -6.31 7.08 -17.27
N GLY A 109 -5.68 6.10 -16.62
CA GLY A 109 -4.82 6.32 -15.46
C GLY A 109 -5.58 6.81 -14.21
N VAL A 110 -6.91 6.78 -14.21
CA VAL A 110 -7.77 7.36 -13.18
C VAL A 110 -8.55 6.26 -12.45
N ILE A 111 -8.63 6.36 -11.12
CA ILE A 111 -9.44 5.46 -10.31
C ILE A 111 -10.93 5.76 -10.54
N PRO A 112 -11.76 4.74 -10.83
CA PRO A 112 -13.20 4.94 -11.03
C PRO A 112 -13.90 5.52 -9.80
N SER A 113 -14.99 6.27 -10.02
CA SER A 113 -15.81 6.79 -8.93
C SER A 113 -16.38 5.67 -8.06
N GLY A 114 -16.35 5.87 -6.73
CA GLY A 114 -16.77 4.86 -5.75
C GLY A 114 -15.71 3.80 -5.43
N TYR A 115 -14.49 3.96 -5.94
CA TYR A 115 -13.34 3.12 -5.61
C TYR A 115 -12.22 3.95 -4.99
N SER A 116 -11.42 3.28 -4.15
CA SER A 116 -10.26 3.82 -3.47
C SER A 116 -9.09 2.86 -3.59
N ILE A 117 -7.87 3.39 -3.46
CA ILE A 117 -6.66 2.57 -3.35
C ILE A 117 -6.49 2.19 -1.89
N ASP A 118 -6.47 0.89 -1.64
CA ASP A 118 -6.16 0.32 -0.36
C ASP A 118 -4.72 -0.19 -0.30
N PHE A 119 -4.08 0.08 0.83
CA PHE A 119 -2.77 -0.44 1.18
C PHE A 119 -2.97 -1.59 2.17
N ILE A 120 -2.68 -2.83 1.77
CA ILE A 120 -2.87 -4.02 2.63
C ILE A 120 -2.13 -3.81 3.96
N VAL A 121 -0.86 -3.42 3.87
CA VAL A 121 -0.10 -2.84 4.98
C VAL A 121 -0.30 -1.32 4.95
N SER A 122 -1.14 -0.82 5.86
CA SER A 122 -1.49 0.61 5.95
C SER A 122 -0.30 1.46 6.44
N PRO A 123 0.01 2.58 5.75
CA PRO A 123 1.01 3.55 6.22
C PRO A 123 0.70 4.11 7.61
N GLU A 124 -0.58 4.36 7.92
CA GLU A 124 -1.02 4.86 9.23
C GLU A 124 -0.68 3.89 10.35
N ARG A 125 -0.91 2.59 10.13
CA ARG A 125 -0.58 1.56 11.11
C ARG A 125 0.93 1.48 11.35
N ILE A 126 1.72 1.62 10.29
CA ILE A 126 3.18 1.68 10.41
C ILE A 126 3.61 2.88 11.27
N ILE A 127 3.07 4.06 10.99
CA ILE A 127 3.37 5.27 11.76
C ILE A 127 2.97 5.11 13.23
N SER A 128 1.80 4.52 13.50
CA SER A 128 1.34 4.23 14.86
C SER A 128 2.32 3.30 15.60
N VAL A 129 2.73 2.20 14.97
CA VAL A 129 3.70 1.26 15.58
C VAL A 129 5.07 1.90 15.80
N LEU A 130 5.55 2.72 14.85
CA LEU A 130 6.80 3.46 15.01
C LEU A 130 6.71 4.43 16.20
N ASN A 131 5.60 5.16 16.33
CA ASN A 131 5.36 6.06 17.45
C ASN A 131 5.35 5.33 18.80
N GLN A 132 4.76 4.13 18.87
CA GLN A 132 4.73 3.29 20.07
C GLN A 132 6.13 2.88 20.53
N VAL A 133 7.05 2.59 19.59
CA VAL A 133 8.46 2.28 19.92
C VAL A 133 9.34 3.53 20.09
N GLY A 134 8.74 4.72 20.12
CA GLY A 134 9.43 5.99 20.38
C GLY A 134 10.06 6.63 19.14
N ILE A 135 9.84 6.09 17.95
CA ILE A 135 10.29 6.65 16.68
C ILE A 135 9.22 7.61 16.15
N LYS A 136 9.48 8.91 16.25
CA LYS A 136 8.52 9.99 15.93
C LYS A 136 8.86 10.78 14.68
N THR A 137 10.13 10.76 14.26
CA THR A 137 10.63 11.55 13.14
C THR A 137 11.38 10.69 12.14
N ILE A 138 11.47 11.15 10.89
CA ILE A 138 12.06 10.35 9.80
C ILE A 138 13.57 10.13 10.02
N GLY A 139 14.27 11.08 10.64
CA GLY A 139 15.71 11.01 10.91
C GLY A 139 16.09 9.99 11.98
N GLN A 140 15.12 9.47 12.74
CA GLN A 140 15.34 8.41 13.72
C GLN A 140 15.34 7.01 13.09
N LEU A 141 14.86 6.86 11.86
CA LEU A 141 14.93 5.61 11.11
C LEU A 141 16.27 5.48 10.38
N PRO A 142 16.93 4.32 10.44
CA PRO A 142 18.03 4.02 9.53
C PRO A 142 17.56 4.17 8.08
N GLU A 143 18.39 4.78 7.23
CA GLU A 143 18.06 5.07 5.82
C GLU A 143 17.65 3.81 5.06
N GLU A 144 18.38 2.71 5.25
CA GLU A 144 18.07 1.40 4.66
C GLU A 144 16.66 0.91 5.07
N THR A 145 16.35 0.95 6.37
CA THR A 145 15.04 0.55 6.89
C THR A 145 13.91 1.41 6.33
N TYR A 146 14.10 2.73 6.26
CA TYR A 146 13.11 3.63 5.67
C TYR A 146 12.83 3.27 4.20
N HIS A 147 13.88 3.01 3.42
CA HIS A 147 13.74 2.63 2.02
C HIS A 147 13.06 1.27 1.83
N GLU A 148 13.39 0.28 2.66
CA GLU A 148 12.74 -1.04 2.63
C GLU A 148 11.25 -0.95 2.97
N MET A 149 10.90 -0.19 4.02
CA MET A 149 9.51 0.03 4.41
C MET A 149 8.74 0.71 3.28
N ARG A 150 9.31 1.76 2.70
CA ARG A 150 8.72 2.47 1.56
C ARG A 150 8.56 1.55 0.35
N ALA A 151 9.55 0.74 0.02
CA ALA A 151 9.48 -0.22 -1.08
C ALA A 151 8.38 -1.29 -0.85
N THR A 152 8.23 -1.75 0.39
CA THR A 152 7.21 -2.73 0.78
C THR A 152 5.80 -2.15 0.65
N ILE A 153 5.59 -0.93 1.17
CA ILE A 153 4.29 -0.25 1.17
C ILE A 153 3.81 0.01 -0.25
N ASN A 154 4.71 0.41 -1.15
CA ASN A 154 4.39 0.73 -2.53
C ASN A 154 4.54 -0.46 -3.49
N ASN A 155 4.75 -1.67 -2.97
CA ASN A 155 4.77 -2.85 -3.81
C ASN A 155 3.38 -3.04 -4.46
N PRO A 156 3.27 -3.36 -5.76
CA PRO A 156 1.99 -3.64 -6.41
C PRO A 156 1.14 -4.69 -5.67
N SER A 157 1.79 -5.68 -5.04
CA SER A 157 1.09 -6.71 -4.26
C SER A 157 0.47 -6.19 -2.96
N ASN A 158 0.92 -5.03 -2.47
CA ASN A 158 0.39 -4.33 -1.29
C ASN A 158 -0.72 -3.34 -1.65
N LEU A 159 -0.88 -3.01 -2.94
CA LEU A 159 -1.88 -2.07 -3.43
C LEU A 159 -3.07 -2.84 -4.02
N SER A 160 -4.28 -2.37 -3.74
CA SER A 160 -5.50 -2.90 -4.35
C SER A 160 -6.51 -1.79 -4.58
N ILE A 161 -7.20 -1.83 -5.71
CA ILE A 161 -8.34 -0.94 -5.96
C ILE A 161 -9.57 -1.64 -5.41
N ILE A 162 -10.22 -1.04 -4.41
CA ILE A 162 -11.39 -1.62 -3.73
C ILE A 162 -12.53 -0.60 -3.69
N PRO A 163 -13.79 -1.03 -3.49
CA PRO A 163 -14.89 -0.08 -3.29
C PRO A 163 -14.63 0.82 -2.07
N THR A 164 -14.89 2.12 -2.19
CA THR A 164 -14.61 3.12 -1.15
C THR A 164 -15.30 2.77 0.18
N SER A 165 -16.50 2.18 0.13
CA SER A 165 -17.21 1.74 1.34
C SER A 165 -16.45 0.66 2.13
N VAL A 166 -15.69 -0.22 1.46
CA VAL A 166 -14.84 -1.22 2.12
C VAL A 166 -13.63 -0.55 2.75
N TYR A 167 -13.02 0.38 2.03
CA TYR A 167 -11.90 1.17 2.52
C TYR A 167 -12.27 1.91 3.81
N GLU A 168 -13.40 2.61 3.82
CA GLU A 168 -13.89 3.36 4.99
C GLU A 168 -14.13 2.45 6.20
N ILE A 169 -14.72 1.28 6.00
CA ILE A 169 -14.93 0.29 7.08
C ILE A 169 -13.59 -0.16 7.66
N LYS A 170 -12.62 -0.46 6.80
CA LYS A 170 -11.27 -0.85 7.24
C LYS A 170 -10.63 0.27 8.06
N CYS A 171 -10.70 1.52 7.61
CA CYS A 171 -10.17 2.66 8.35
C CYS A 171 -10.82 2.82 9.73
N GLN A 172 -12.14 2.62 9.83
CA GLN A 172 -12.85 2.69 11.11
C GLN A 172 -12.43 1.59 12.07
N LEU A 173 -12.31 0.35 11.59
CA LEU A 173 -11.86 -0.79 12.40
C LEU A 173 -10.42 -0.59 12.88
N GLN A 174 -9.53 -0.12 12.00
CA GLN A 174 -8.15 0.17 12.36
C GLN A 174 -8.08 1.23 13.46
N ALA A 175 -8.80 2.35 13.29
CA ALA A 175 -8.86 3.41 14.28
C ALA A 175 -9.44 2.94 15.63
N GLN A 176 -10.35 1.96 15.62
CA GLN A 176 -10.87 1.35 16.84
C GLN A 176 -9.82 0.49 17.52
N THR A 177 -9.14 -0.39 16.79
CA THR A 177 -8.07 -1.25 17.33
C THR A 177 -6.89 -0.43 17.88
N ASP A 178 -6.53 0.66 17.20
CA ASP A 178 -5.46 1.56 17.65
C ASP A 178 -5.81 2.21 19.01
N ARG A 179 -7.04 2.71 19.17
CA ARG A 179 -7.52 3.27 20.44
C ARG A 179 -7.58 2.24 21.56
N GLU A 180 -8.09 1.04 21.28
CA GLU A 180 -8.17 -0.03 22.28
C GLU A 180 -6.77 -0.46 22.76
N SER A 181 -5.75 -0.38 21.90
CA SER A 181 -4.36 -0.67 22.28
C SER A 181 -3.77 0.40 23.19
N GLU A 182 -4.08 1.68 22.92
CA GLU A 182 -3.63 2.81 23.75
C GLU A 182 -4.27 2.80 25.15
N GLU A 183 -5.53 2.36 25.27
CA GLU A 183 -6.24 2.26 26.55
C GLU A 183 -5.74 1.12 27.45
N GLN A 184 -5.11 0.09 26.90
CA GLN A 184 -4.57 -1.04 27.66
C GLN A 184 -3.14 -0.82 28.18
N GLU A 185 -2.43 0.19 27.66
CA GLU A 185 -1.08 0.57 28.09
C GLU A 185 -1.06 1.67 29.18
N MET A 186 -2.23 2.20 29.56
CA MET A 186 -2.42 3.14 30.68
C MET A 186 -2.85 2.43 31.97
#